data_AF-A0A174AE55-F1
#
_entry.id   AF-A0A174AE55-F1
#
_cell.length_a   1.000
_cell.length_b   1.000
_cell.length_c   1.000
_cell.angle_alpha   90.00
_cell.angle_beta   90.00
_cell.angle_gamma   90.00
#
_symmetry.space_group_name_H-M   'P 1'
#
loop_
_entity.id
_entity.type
_entity.pdbx_description
1 polymer ?
#
loop_
_entity_poly.entity_id
_entity_poly.type
_entity_poly.pdbx_seq_one_letter_code
_entity_poly.pdbx_strand_id
1 'polypeptide(L)'
;MTIEQQITLDEIKTYLNIDLEDTYYDEMLTEYITSSLAYIVKMVGENWINDKYCLKLAKILQKKFIADLFDNRATEISNSTKRDIMVSSILETLSMAGE
;
A
#
# COMPACT_ATOMS: atom_id res chain seq x y z
N MET A 1 5.01 -13.31 -8.13
CA MET A 1 4.79 -11.87 -7.96
C MET A 1 5.69 -11.12 -8.92
N THR A 2 5.11 -10.32 -9.81
CA THR A 2 5.84 -9.59 -10.86
C THR A 2 6.04 -8.15 -10.38
N ILE A 3 7.19 -7.55 -10.69
CA ILE A 3 7.60 -6.20 -10.23
C ILE A 3 6.52 -5.13 -10.53
N GLU A 4 5.68 -5.33 -11.54
CA GLU A 4 4.63 -4.38 -11.95
C GLU A 4 3.52 -4.14 -10.90
N GLN A 5 3.32 -5.07 -9.95
CA GLN A 5 2.27 -4.99 -8.92
C GLN A 5 2.64 -4.11 -7.73
N GLN A 6 3.93 -3.86 -7.54
CA GLN A 6 4.48 -3.20 -6.37
C GLN A 6 4.73 -1.72 -6.69
N ILE A 7 4.56 -0.84 -5.69
CA ILE A 7 5.06 0.53 -5.83
C ILE A 7 6.58 0.52 -5.72
N THR A 8 7.25 1.39 -6.47
CA THR A 8 8.70 1.57 -6.38
C THR A 8 9.07 2.42 -5.18
N LEU A 9 10.35 2.36 -4.79
CA LEU A 9 10.90 3.17 -3.71
C LEU A 9 10.77 4.67 -4.03
N ASP A 10 11.06 5.08 -5.27
CA ASP A 10 10.93 6.47 -5.72
C ASP A 10 9.48 6.96 -5.68
N GLU A 11 8.53 6.10 -6.08
CA GLU A 11 7.10 6.42 -6.04
C GLU A 11 6.61 6.69 -4.60
N ILE A 12 7.10 5.92 -3.61
CA ILE A 12 6.70 6.12 -2.22
C ILE A 12 7.44 7.29 -1.58
N LYS A 13 8.73 7.50 -1.87
CA LYS A 13 9.48 8.68 -1.41
C LYS A 13 8.80 9.96 -1.89
N THR A 14 8.43 10.00 -3.18
CA THR A 14 7.68 11.13 -3.75
C THR A 14 6.34 11.34 -3.04
N TYR A 15 5.62 10.25 -2.74
CA TYR A 15 4.32 10.34 -2.04
C TYR A 15 4.45 10.83 -0.59
N LEU A 16 5.52 10.44 0.11
CA LEU A 16 5.83 10.86 1.48
C LEU A 16 6.61 12.18 1.56
N ASN A 17 6.88 12.82 0.42
CA ASN A 17 7.67 14.05 0.31
C ASN A 17 9.09 13.91 0.93
N ILE A 18 9.74 12.77 0.69
CA ILE A 18 11.13 12.48 1.05
C ILE A 18 12.02 12.73 -0.18
N ASP A 19 13.20 13.32 0.02
CA ASP A 19 14.19 13.50 -1.05
C ASP A 19 14.61 12.14 -1.64
N LEU A 20 14.68 12.04 -2.96
CA LEU A 20 15.05 10.79 -3.63
C LEU A 20 16.49 10.36 -3.28
N GLU A 21 17.38 11.32 -3.01
CA GLU A 21 18.77 11.06 -2.61
C GLU A 21 18.91 10.67 -1.13
N ASP A 22 17.90 10.92 -0.30
CA ASP A 22 17.91 10.51 1.11
C ASP A 22 17.63 9.01 1.23
N THR A 23 18.63 8.26 1.72
CA THR A 23 18.56 6.81 1.87
C THR A 23 18.24 6.34 3.29
N TYR A 24 17.99 7.26 4.24
CA TYR A 24 17.82 6.92 5.66
C TYR A 24 16.63 5.99 5.91
N TYR A 25 15.57 6.10 5.10
CA TYR A 25 14.35 5.29 5.25
C TYR A 25 14.25 4.13 4.24
N ASP A 26 15.24 3.89 3.38
CA ASP A 26 15.11 3.00 2.23
C ASP A 26 14.79 1.55 2.61
N GLU A 27 15.50 1.02 3.61
CA GLU A 27 15.27 -0.33 4.11
C GLU A 27 13.86 -0.48 4.69
N MET A 28 13.46 0.46 5.54
CA MET A 28 12.13 0.50 6.16
C MET A 28 11.01 0.61 5.12
N LEU A 29 11.17 1.51 4.15
CA LEU A 29 10.18 1.68 3.08
C LEU A 29 10.12 0.42 2.21
N THR A 30 11.25 -0.23 1.92
CA THR A 30 11.27 -1.50 1.16
C THR A 30 10.48 -2.61 1.88
N GLU A 31 10.62 -2.70 3.21
CA GLU A 31 9.84 -3.63 4.03
C GLU A 31 8.34 -3.28 4.01
N TYR A 32 7.99 -2.00 4.13
CA TYR A 32 6.59 -1.55 4.10
C TYR A 32 5.93 -1.78 2.75
N ILE A 33 6.66 -1.57 1.66
CA ILE A 33 6.16 -1.88 0.31
C ILE A 33 5.87 -3.39 0.21
N THR A 34 6.78 -4.25 0.65
CA THR A 34 6.59 -5.71 0.59
C THR A 34 5.42 -6.16 1.47
N SER A 35 5.34 -5.63 2.70
CA SER A 35 4.32 -6.00 3.67
C SER A 35 2.92 -5.51 3.28
N SER A 36 2.81 -4.32 2.72
CA SER A 36 1.53 -3.77 2.25
C SER A 36 0.97 -4.57 1.07
N LEU A 37 1.82 -4.99 0.12
CA LEU A 37 1.40 -5.87 -0.97
C LEU A 37 0.95 -7.24 -0.44
N ALA A 38 1.72 -7.84 0.48
CA ALA A 38 1.35 -9.10 1.10
C ALA A 38 0.00 -9.03 1.82
N TYR A 39 -0.27 -7.92 2.53
CA TYR A 39 -1.57 -7.68 3.15
C TYR A 39 -2.70 -7.65 2.11
N ILE A 40 -2.53 -6.87 1.03
CA ILE A 40 -3.56 -6.79 -0.04
C ILE A 40 -3.85 -8.17 -0.62
N VAL A 41 -2.81 -8.90 -1.03
CA VAL A 41 -2.95 -10.25 -1.59
C VAL A 41 -3.64 -11.19 -0.61
N LYS A 42 -3.29 -11.11 0.68
CA LYS A 42 -3.92 -11.95 1.72
C LYS A 42 -5.40 -11.64 1.89
N MET A 43 -5.80 -10.39 1.73
CA MET A 43 -7.19 -9.95 1.92
C MET A 43 -8.08 -10.21 0.71
N VAL A 44 -7.54 -10.15 -0.51
CA VAL A 44 -8.36 -10.14 -1.75
C VAL A 44 -7.96 -11.19 -2.79
N GLY A 45 -6.95 -12.02 -2.50
CA GLY A 45 -6.41 -13.00 -3.45
C GLY A 45 -5.47 -12.37 -4.49
N GLU A 46 -5.25 -13.07 -5.62
CA GLU A 46 -4.29 -12.66 -6.68
C GLU A 46 -4.95 -12.40 -8.05
N ASN A 47 -6.25 -12.65 -8.24
CA ASN A 47 -6.86 -12.60 -9.58
C ASN A 47 -6.90 -11.18 -10.17
N TRP A 48 -6.94 -10.16 -9.33
CA TRP A 48 -6.90 -8.75 -9.71
C TRP A 48 -5.60 -8.31 -10.42
N ILE A 49 -4.53 -9.11 -10.33
CA ILE A 49 -3.20 -8.77 -10.83
C ILE A 49 -3.17 -8.59 -12.36
N ASN A 50 -4.09 -9.21 -13.09
CA ASN A 50 -4.15 -9.12 -14.55
C ASN A 50 -4.98 -7.92 -15.06
N ASP A 51 -5.70 -7.23 -14.18
CA ASP A 51 -6.50 -6.06 -14.55
C ASP A 51 -5.72 -4.76 -14.30
N LYS A 52 -5.48 -3.99 -15.38
CA LYS A 52 -4.70 -2.75 -15.33
C LYS A 52 -5.29 -1.66 -14.42
N TYR A 53 -6.60 -1.65 -14.18
CA TYR A 53 -7.25 -0.70 -13.28
C TYR A 53 -7.13 -1.18 -11.84
N CYS A 54 -7.30 -2.47 -11.59
CA CYS A 54 -7.08 -3.07 -10.28
C CYS A 54 -5.63 -2.89 -9.82
N LEU A 55 -4.65 -3.04 -10.73
CA LEU A 55 -3.24 -2.73 -10.44
C LEU A 55 -3.06 -1.27 -9.95
N LYS A 56 -3.74 -0.30 -10.58
CA LYS A 56 -3.69 1.10 -10.16
C LYS A 56 -4.33 1.31 -8.79
N LEU A 57 -5.46 0.65 -8.52
CA LEU A 57 -6.13 0.71 -7.22
C LEU A 57 -5.27 0.09 -6.11
N ALA A 58 -4.65 -1.06 -6.38
CA ALA A 58 -3.73 -1.70 -5.44
C ALA A 58 -2.52 -0.80 -5.12
N LYS A 59 -1.99 -0.05 -6.09
CA LYS A 59 -0.92 0.93 -5.86
C LYS A 59 -1.37 2.12 -5.01
N ILE A 60 -2.60 2.61 -5.20
CA ILE A 60 -3.18 3.66 -4.33
C ILE A 60 -3.30 3.14 -2.89
N LEU A 61 -3.74 1.89 -2.74
CA LEU A 61 -3.91 1.26 -1.45
C LEU A 61 -2.56 1.05 -0.72
N GLN A 62 -1.53 0.58 -1.44
CA GLN A 62 -0.16 0.48 -0.91
C GLN A 62 0.33 1.83 -0.39
N LYS A 63 0.19 2.91 -1.17
CA LYS A 63 0.60 4.27 -0.75
C LYS A 63 -0.07 4.70 0.54
N LYS A 64 -1.37 4.46 0.67
CA LYS A 64 -2.13 4.78 1.89
C LYS A 64 -1.65 3.99 3.10
N PHE A 65 -1.52 2.67 2.98
CA PHE A 65 -1.03 1.83 4.08
C PHE A 65 0.39 2.21 4.50
N ILE A 66 1.28 2.47 3.54
CA ILE A 66 2.66 2.81 3.86
C ILE A 66 2.75 4.18 4.53
N ALA A 67 1.96 5.18 4.10
CA ALA A 67 1.89 6.45 4.82
C ALA A 67 1.33 6.29 6.22
N ASP A 68 0.27 5.50 6.41
CA ASP A 68 -0.27 5.23 7.74
C ASP A 68 0.78 4.56 8.66
N LEU A 69 1.56 3.61 8.14
CA LEU A 69 2.66 2.96 8.87
C LEU A 69 3.83 3.93 9.15
N PHE A 70 4.14 4.81 8.19
CA PHE A 70 5.24 5.75 8.30
C PHE A 70 4.94 6.87 9.31
N ASP A 71 3.70 7.37 9.33
CA ASP A 71 3.23 8.44 10.21
C ASP A 71 2.92 7.90 11.61
N ASN A 72 2.29 6.73 11.71
CA ASN A 72 1.87 6.13 12.97
C ASN A 72 2.82 5.02 13.41
N ARG A 73 4.08 5.40 13.70
CA ARG A 73 5.08 4.47 14.26
C ARG A 73 4.85 4.13 15.73
N ALA A 74 3.89 4.80 16.37
CA ALA A 74 3.50 4.50 17.73
C ALA A 74 2.69 3.20 17.77
N THR A 75 2.97 2.32 18.73
CA THR A 75 2.22 1.08 18.97
C THR A 75 0.80 1.32 19.52
N GLU A 76 0.46 2.57 19.83
CA GLU A 76 -0.82 2.94 20.41
C GLU A 76 -1.77 3.49 19.34
N ILE A 77 -2.86 2.75 19.11
CA ILE A 77 -3.95 3.20 18.24
C ILE A 77 -4.80 4.19 19.03
N SER A 78 -4.88 5.43 18.56
CA SER A 78 -5.80 6.43 19.10
C SER A 78 -7.23 5.90 19.09
N ASN A 79 -7.95 6.06 20.20
CA ASN A 79 -9.37 5.70 20.37
C ASN A 79 -10.32 6.41 19.38
N SER A 80 -9.82 7.31 18.52
CA SER A 80 -10.59 8.08 17.53
C SER A 80 -10.19 7.75 16.08
N THR A 81 -9.70 6.52 15.81
CA THR A 81 -9.30 6.12 14.45
C THR A 81 -10.48 6.23 13.48
N LYS A 82 -10.37 7.14 12.50
CA LYS A 82 -11.37 7.33 11.44
C LYS A 82 -11.22 6.23 10.39
N ARG A 83 -12.32 5.60 9.99
CA ARG A 83 -12.33 4.63 8.89
C ARG A 83 -12.21 5.36 7.56
N ASP A 84 -11.19 5.04 6.78
CA ASP A 84 -11.08 5.50 5.39
C ASP A 84 -12.03 4.66 4.51
N ILE A 85 -13.11 5.31 4.02
CA ILE A 85 -14.09 4.67 3.14
C ILE A 85 -13.44 4.23 1.83
N MET A 86 -12.48 5.01 1.30
CA MET A 86 -11.81 4.70 0.04
C MET A 86 -11.00 3.40 0.15
N VAL A 87 -10.29 3.19 1.27
CA VAL A 87 -9.55 1.95 1.54
C VAL A 87 -10.50 0.75 1.52
N SER A 88 -11.66 0.89 2.16
CA SER A 88 -12.66 -0.18 2.22
C SER A 88 -13.23 -0.51 0.83
N SER A 89 -13.61 0.51 0.05
CA SER A 89 -14.14 0.33 -1.31
C SER A 89 -13.11 -0.26 -2.28
N ILE A 90 -11.83 0.10 -2.14
CA ILE A 90 -10.77 -0.49 -2.98
C ILE A 90 -10.60 -1.99 -2.64
N LEU A 91 -10.51 -2.35 -1.36
CA LEU A 91 -10.40 -3.75 -0.95
C LEU A 91 -11.58 -4.59 -1.46
N GLU A 92 -12.81 -4.09 -1.34
CA GLU A 92 -14.00 -4.74 -1.88
C GLU A 92 -13.92 -4.92 -3.40
N THR A 93 -13.55 -3.86 -4.13
CA THR A 93 -13.39 -3.91 -5.59
C THR A 93 -12.35 -4.95 -6.01
N LEU A 94 -11.20 -5.00 -5.32
CA LEU A 94 -10.14 -5.97 -5.61
C LEU A 94 -10.57 -7.41 -5.27
N SER A 95 -11.36 -7.58 -4.21
CA SER A 95 -11.90 -8.89 -3.82
C SER A 95 -12.93 -9.41 -4.83
N MET A 96 -13.72 -8.53 -5.45
CA MET A 96 -14.68 -8.90 -6.49
C MET A 96 -14.02 -9.25 -7.81
N ALA A 97 -12.89 -8.61 -8.16
CA ALA A 97 -12.03 -9.06 -9.25
C ALA A 97 -11.33 -10.39 -8.93
N GLY A 98 -11.38 -10.80 -7.65
CA GLY A 98 -10.95 -12.05 -7.06
C GLY A 98 -11.84 -13.26 -7.35
N GLU A 99 -13.10 -13.06 -7.75
CA GLU A 99 -14.08 -14.12 -8.02
C GLU A 99 -14.19 -14.46 -9.51
#